data_AF-A0A024TVX1-F1
#
_entry.id   AF-A0A024TVX1-F1
#
_cell.length_a   1.000
_cell.length_b   1.000
_cell.length_c   1.000
_cell.angle_alpha   90.00
_cell.angle_beta   90.00
_cell.angle_gamma   90.00
#
_symmetry.space_group_name_H-M   'P 1'
#
loop_
_entity.id
_entity.type
_entity.pdbx_description
1 polymer ?
#
loop_
_entity_poly.entity_id
_entity_poly.type
_entity_poly.pdbx_seq_one_letter_code
_entity_poly.pdbx_strand_id
1 'polypeptide(L)'
;MGNCSATFGRGIYLATMFEKAKQHSTPARVGGRSVGFAFLVEAAIGDALVVPKYGLVGTLPAGFNTVLVKGRRFPNPTEDEVVCKDGQDVRVGIGPPTTDPANPLYHDEVVVYDERLVQLRYVVAFDM
;
A
#
# COMPACT_ATOMS: atom_id res chain seq x y z
N MET A 1 -5.64 22.62 10.71
CA MET A 1 -5.35 21.67 9.62
C MET A 1 -4.04 20.97 9.96
N GLY A 2 -4.06 19.68 10.27
CA GLY A 2 -2.87 18.95 10.71
C GLY A 2 -1.89 18.75 9.56
N ASN A 3 -0.61 19.04 9.81
CA ASN A 3 0.48 18.76 8.87
C ASN A 3 0.64 17.25 8.74
N CYS A 4 0.15 16.66 7.66
CA CYS A 4 0.44 15.27 7.30
C CYS A 4 1.87 15.24 6.73
N SER A 5 2.88 15.02 7.58
CA SER A 5 4.27 14.86 7.16
C SER A 5 4.47 13.46 6.59
N ALA A 6 4.06 13.25 5.35
CA ALA A 6 4.27 11.99 4.66
C ALA A 6 5.29 12.15 3.53
N THR A 7 6.10 11.11 3.32
CA THR A 7 7.33 11.14 2.52
C THR A 7 7.12 11.54 1.05
N PHE A 8 5.88 11.46 0.57
CA PHE A 8 5.47 11.75 -0.82
C PHE A 8 4.27 12.71 -0.87
N GLY A 9 4.03 13.48 0.18
CA GLY A 9 2.95 14.47 0.25
C GLY A 9 1.62 13.89 0.77
N ARG A 10 0.53 14.62 0.55
CA ARG A 10 -0.80 14.27 1.08
C ARG A 10 -1.52 13.31 0.14
N GLY A 11 -1.65 12.05 0.54
CA GLY A 11 -2.37 11.01 -0.18
C GLY A 11 -2.71 9.83 0.73
N ILE A 12 -3.41 8.84 0.18
CA ILE A 12 -3.69 7.57 0.84
C ILE A 12 -2.47 6.64 0.63
N TYR A 13 -1.85 6.22 1.72
CA TYR A 13 -0.71 5.31 1.70
C TYR A 13 -1.17 3.87 1.82
N LEU A 14 -0.85 3.07 0.81
CA LEU A 14 -1.11 1.64 0.74
C LEU A 14 0.22 0.88 0.77
N ALA A 15 0.22 -0.29 1.40
CA ALA A 15 1.35 -1.20 1.39
C ALA A 15 0.99 -2.46 0.60
N THR A 16 1.94 -2.97 -0.19
CA THR A 16 1.76 -4.24 -0.93
C THR A 16 1.98 -5.47 -0.03
N MET A 17 2.53 -5.26 1.16
CA MET A 17 2.80 -6.32 2.14
C MET A 17 2.12 -6.01 3.48
N PHE A 18 1.45 -7.01 4.04
CA PHE A 18 0.83 -6.91 5.37
C PHE A 18 1.85 -6.60 6.48
N GLU A 19 3.08 -7.11 6.36
CA GLU A 19 4.18 -6.84 7.30
C GLU A 19 4.47 -5.34 7.48
N LYS A 20 4.36 -4.56 6.41
CA LYS A 20 4.48 -3.10 6.45
C LYS A 20 3.22 -2.45 7.00
N ALA A 21 2.04 -2.84 6.50
CA ALA A 21 0.77 -2.25 6.92
C ALA A 21 0.55 -2.34 8.44
N LYS A 22 0.84 -3.50 9.04
CA LYS A 22 0.64 -3.72 10.49
C LYS A 22 1.47 -2.80 11.38
N GLN A 23 2.62 -2.29 10.91
CA GLN A 23 3.46 -1.36 11.66
C GLN A 23 2.76 -0.01 11.93
N HIS A 24 1.75 0.31 11.13
CA HIS A 24 0.93 1.51 11.28
C HIS A 24 -0.37 1.26 12.07
N SER A 25 -0.60 0.04 12.57
CA SER A 25 -1.75 -0.30 13.40
C SER A 25 -1.47 0.00 14.87
N THR A 26 -2.38 0.74 15.52
CA THR A 26 -2.37 0.89 16.99
C THR A 26 -3.27 -0.19 17.59
N PRO A 27 -2.78 -1.02 18.53
CA PRO A 27 -3.57 -2.12 19.06
C PRO A 27 -4.67 -1.61 20.00
N ALA A 28 -5.83 -2.24 19.93
CA ALA A 28 -6.91 -2.09 20.89
C ALA A 28 -6.91 -3.26 21.89
N ARG A 29 -7.39 -3.01 23.11
CA ARG A 29 -7.62 -4.07 24.11
C ARG A 29 -9.06 -4.57 23.98
N VAL A 30 -9.22 -5.82 23.55
CA VAL A 30 -10.53 -6.46 23.35
C VAL A 30 -10.54 -7.79 24.08
N GLY A 31 -11.37 -7.93 25.12
CA GLY A 31 -11.45 -9.18 25.90
C GLY A 31 -10.11 -9.64 26.50
N GLY A 32 -9.24 -8.71 26.89
CA GLY A 32 -7.90 -9.00 27.43
C GLY A 32 -6.80 -9.24 26.38
N ARG A 33 -7.14 -9.32 25.08
CA ARG A 33 -6.20 -9.49 23.98
C ARG A 33 -5.78 -8.15 23.38
N SER A 34 -4.59 -8.12 22.79
CA SER A 34 -4.06 -7.00 22.00
C SER A 34 -4.39 -7.26 20.53
N VAL A 35 -5.33 -6.48 19.96
CA VAL A 35 -5.85 -6.72 18.61
C VAL A 35 -5.56 -5.51 17.73
N GLY A 36 -4.92 -5.74 16.59
CA GLY A 36 -4.72 -4.76 15.52
C GLY A 36 -5.79 -4.89 14.43
N PHE A 37 -5.96 -3.83 13.65
CA PHE A 37 -6.88 -3.80 12.53
C PHE A 37 -6.16 -3.26 11.29
N ALA A 38 -6.40 -3.86 10.14
CA ALA A 38 -5.94 -3.39 8.84
C ALA A 38 -7.08 -3.42 7.83
N PHE A 39 -7.06 -2.51 6.88
CA PHE A 39 -7.98 -2.55 5.74
C PHE A 39 -7.30 -3.23 4.56
N LEU A 40 -8.03 -4.12 3.88
CA LEU A 40 -7.68 -4.55 2.54
C LEU A 40 -8.55 -3.77 1.56
N VAL A 41 -7.90 -3.09 0.63
CA VAL A 41 -8.55 -2.15 -0.28
C VAL A 41 -8.35 -2.59 -1.71
N GLU A 42 -9.34 -2.33 -2.54
CA GLU A 42 -9.16 -2.29 -3.98
C GLU A 42 -8.71 -0.89 -4.36
N ALA A 43 -7.66 -0.79 -5.17
CA ALA A 43 -7.14 0.48 -5.65
C ALA A 43 -6.97 0.46 -7.16
N ALA A 44 -7.56 1.43 -7.85
CA ALA A 44 -7.37 1.65 -9.27
C ALA A 44 -6.01 2.35 -9.49
N ILE A 45 -4.93 1.54 -9.53
CA ILE A 45 -3.55 2.06 -9.60
C ILE A 45 -3.27 2.75 -10.95
N GLY A 46 -3.76 2.19 -12.06
CA GLY A 46 -3.50 2.70 -13.40
C GLY A 46 -2.01 2.79 -13.74
N ASP A 47 -1.64 3.77 -14.57
CA ASP A 47 -0.25 4.08 -14.88
C ASP A 47 0.38 4.85 -13.70
N ALA A 48 0.93 4.11 -12.73
CA ALA A 48 1.60 4.71 -11.58
C ALA A 48 2.96 5.32 -11.96
N LEU A 49 3.28 6.47 -11.36
CA LEU A 49 4.63 7.03 -11.42
C LEU A 49 5.55 6.18 -10.55
N VAL A 50 6.44 5.41 -11.17
CA VAL A 50 7.40 4.57 -10.45
C VAL A 50 8.61 5.41 -10.03
N VAL A 51 8.86 5.51 -8.73
CA VAL A 51 10.01 6.22 -8.17
C VAL A 51 10.96 5.26 -7.44
N PRO A 52 12.27 5.26 -7.76
CA PRO A 52 13.23 4.31 -7.19
C PRO A 52 13.85 4.76 -5.85
N LYS A 53 13.59 5.99 -5.39
CA LYS A 53 14.17 6.51 -4.15
C LYS A 53 13.21 7.44 -3.41
N TYR A 54 13.44 7.56 -2.11
CA TYR A 54 12.87 8.62 -1.29
C TYR A 54 13.20 10.00 -1.87
N GLY A 55 12.16 10.73 -2.21
CA GLY A 55 12.22 12.12 -2.64
C GLY A 55 10.82 12.69 -2.57
N LEU A 56 10.69 13.88 -1.99
CA LEU A 56 9.42 14.61 -1.99
C LEU A 56 9.01 14.83 -3.45
N VAL A 57 7.99 14.11 -3.90
CA VAL A 57 7.32 14.42 -5.17
C VAL A 57 6.53 15.69 -4.90
N GLY A 58 7.15 16.84 -5.09
CA GLY A 58 6.53 18.14 -4.79
C GLY A 58 5.27 18.40 -5.60
N THR A 59 5.20 17.85 -6.82
CA THR A 59 4.01 17.85 -7.67
C THR A 59 4.10 16.65 -8.62
N LEU A 60 3.02 15.86 -8.72
CA LEU A 60 2.94 14.81 -9.73
C LEU A 60 2.92 15.42 -11.13
N PRO A 61 3.59 14.81 -12.13
CA PRO A 61 3.38 15.17 -13.52
C PRO A 61 1.90 15.03 -13.88
N ALA A 62 1.41 15.88 -14.78
CA ALA A 62 0.03 15.82 -15.24
C ALA A 62 -0.30 14.43 -15.80
N GLY A 63 -1.45 13.89 -15.41
CA GLY A 63 -1.92 12.56 -15.83
C GLY A 63 -1.63 11.43 -14.83
N PHE A 64 -0.80 11.65 -13.81
CA PHE A 64 -0.57 10.65 -12.76
C PHE A 64 -1.42 10.93 -11.52
N ASN A 65 -2.14 9.91 -11.04
CA ASN A 65 -2.92 9.95 -9.80
C ASN A 65 -2.36 9.03 -8.70
N THR A 66 -1.31 8.27 -9.03
CA THR A 66 -0.69 7.29 -8.14
C THR A 66 0.84 7.32 -8.29
N VAL A 67 1.53 7.09 -7.18
CA VAL A 67 2.98 6.87 -7.12
C VAL A 67 3.22 5.46 -6.60
N LEU A 68 4.08 4.71 -7.28
CA LEU A 68 4.64 3.47 -6.74
C LEU A 68 6.08 3.73 -6.34
N VAL A 69 6.34 3.69 -5.04
CA VAL A 69 7.67 3.77 -4.48
C VAL A 69 8.17 2.35 -4.33
N LYS A 70 9.15 1.96 -5.15
CA LYS A 70 9.73 0.62 -5.06
C LYS A 70 10.62 0.54 -3.82
N GLY A 71 10.42 -0.49 -3.01
CA GLY A 71 11.31 -0.93 -1.95
C GLY A 71 12.09 -2.17 -2.36
N ARG A 72 12.95 -2.66 -1.47
CA ARG A 72 13.69 -3.89 -1.69
C ARG A 72 12.83 -5.13 -1.56
N ARG A 73 11.76 -5.12 -0.77
CA ARG A 73 10.95 -6.30 -0.48
C ARG A 73 9.51 -6.12 -0.97
N PHE A 74 9.08 -6.99 -1.89
CA PHE A 74 7.75 -6.95 -2.51
C PHE A 74 7.27 -8.37 -2.86
N PRO A 75 5.95 -8.64 -2.95
CA PRO A 75 5.44 -9.94 -3.40
C PRO A 75 5.93 -10.27 -4.81
N ASN A 76 6.27 -11.52 -5.10
CA ASN A 76 6.66 -11.91 -6.46
C ASN A 76 5.50 -11.67 -7.46
N PRO A 77 5.62 -10.73 -8.41
CA PRO A 77 4.51 -10.36 -9.29
C PRO A 77 4.13 -11.45 -10.32
N THR A 78 4.99 -12.46 -10.52
CA THR A 78 4.67 -13.61 -11.39
C THR A 78 3.70 -14.59 -10.74
N GLU A 79 3.52 -14.47 -9.41
CA GLU A 79 2.63 -15.30 -8.60
C GLU A 79 1.42 -14.50 -8.09
N ASP A 80 1.14 -13.34 -8.69
CA ASP A 80 -0.10 -12.61 -8.43
C ASP A 80 -1.31 -13.46 -8.85
N GLU A 81 -2.34 -13.45 -8.01
CA GLU A 81 -3.65 -13.98 -8.38
C GLU A 81 -4.57 -12.86 -8.88
N VAL A 82 -5.44 -13.19 -9.83
CA VAL A 82 -6.51 -12.30 -10.28
C VAL A 82 -7.82 -12.78 -9.67
N VAL A 83 -8.48 -11.91 -8.93
CA VAL A 83 -9.80 -12.16 -8.34
C VAL A 83 -10.82 -11.22 -8.96
N CYS A 84 -12.00 -11.74 -9.31
CA CYS A 84 -13.09 -10.91 -9.79
C CYS A 84 -13.82 -10.25 -8.60
N LYS A 85 -13.94 -8.92 -8.61
CA LYS A 85 -14.72 -8.12 -7.65
C LYS A 85 -15.61 -7.17 -8.43
N ASP A 86 -16.92 -7.26 -8.22
CA ASP A 86 -17.92 -6.43 -8.90
C ASP A 86 -17.76 -6.39 -10.44
N GLY A 87 -17.35 -7.52 -11.04
CA GLY A 87 -17.12 -7.63 -12.48
C GLY A 87 -15.79 -7.03 -12.96
N GLN A 88 -14.90 -6.63 -12.06
CA GLN A 88 -13.56 -6.14 -12.35
C GLN A 88 -12.50 -7.14 -11.90
N ASP A 89 -11.42 -7.24 -12.68
CA ASP A 89 -10.26 -8.04 -12.34
C ASP A 89 -9.35 -7.27 -11.39
N VAL A 90 -9.15 -7.81 -10.18
CA VAL A 90 -8.28 -7.24 -9.14
C VAL A 90 -7.09 -8.15 -8.94
N ARG A 91 -5.87 -7.61 -9.09
CA ARG A 91 -4.64 -8.35 -8.81
C ARG A 91 -4.35 -8.34 -7.31
N VAL A 92 -4.03 -9.50 -6.76
CA VAL A 92 -3.67 -9.70 -5.35
C VAL A 92 -2.29 -10.34 -5.29
N GLY A 93 -1.33 -9.64 -4.70
CA GLY A 93 0.03 -10.13 -4.51
C GLY A 93 0.10 -11.17 -3.40
N ILE A 94 0.03 -12.45 -3.76
CA ILE A 94 0.11 -13.58 -2.82
C ILE A 94 1.47 -14.29 -2.83
N GLY A 95 2.31 -13.99 -3.82
CA GLY A 95 3.61 -14.61 -4.00
C GLY A 95 4.57 -14.37 -2.82
N PRO A 96 5.55 -15.27 -2.63
CA PRO A 96 6.58 -15.09 -1.61
C PRO A 96 7.35 -13.78 -1.85
N PRO A 97 7.79 -13.08 -0.80
CA PRO A 97 8.52 -11.82 -0.97
C PRO A 97 9.83 -12.01 -1.72
N THR A 98 10.01 -11.27 -2.80
CA THR A 98 11.28 -11.14 -3.54
C THR A 98 12.11 -10.00 -2.95
N THR A 99 13.44 -10.02 -3.16
CA THR A 99 14.35 -8.99 -2.66
C THR A 99 15.18 -8.33 -3.78
N ASP A 100 15.17 -7.01 -3.86
CA ASP A 100 16.12 -6.17 -4.62
C ASP A 100 17.08 -5.47 -3.65
N PRO A 101 18.30 -6.00 -3.42
CA PRO A 101 19.19 -5.52 -2.36
C PRO A 101 19.72 -4.09 -2.56
N ALA A 102 19.58 -3.50 -3.75
CA ALA A 102 20.10 -2.16 -4.05
C ALA A 102 19.22 -1.01 -3.53
N ASN A 103 18.00 -1.29 -3.05
CA ASN A 103 17.03 -0.27 -2.67
C ASN A 103 17.08 0.06 -1.15
N PRO A 104 17.18 1.35 -0.77
CA PRO A 104 17.21 1.75 0.65
C PRO A 104 15.85 1.66 1.35
N LEU A 105 14.73 1.68 0.62
CA LEU A 105 13.39 1.51 1.18
C LEU A 105 13.12 0.01 1.39
N TYR A 106 12.59 -0.37 2.56
CA TYR A 106 12.40 -1.79 2.89
C TYR A 106 11.25 -2.45 2.11
N HIS A 107 10.09 -1.79 2.03
CA HIS A 107 8.87 -2.31 1.40
C HIS A 107 8.35 -1.33 0.34
N ASP A 108 7.68 -1.85 -0.68
CA ASP A 108 6.94 -0.98 -1.60
C ASP A 108 5.86 -0.17 -0.86
N GLU A 109 5.66 1.06 -1.32
CA GLU A 109 4.54 1.91 -0.91
C GLU A 109 3.83 2.44 -2.16
N VAL A 110 2.50 2.36 -2.16
CA VAL A 110 1.66 2.98 -3.19
C VAL A 110 0.98 4.18 -2.56
N VAL A 111 1.10 5.35 -3.18
CA VAL A 111 0.43 6.56 -2.74
C VAL A 111 -0.62 6.94 -3.77
N VAL A 112 -1.87 7.05 -3.32
CA VAL A 112 -3.02 7.42 -4.16
C VAL A 112 -3.48 8.82 -3.79
N TYR A 113 -3.59 9.71 -4.77
CA TYR A 113 -3.89 11.13 -4.55
C TYR A 113 -5.35 11.50 -4.81
N ASP A 114 -6.13 10.57 -5.39
CA ASP A 114 -7.57 10.71 -5.60
C ASP A 114 -8.31 9.61 -4.83
N GLU A 115 -9.08 10.00 -3.82
CA GLU A 115 -9.80 9.07 -2.94
C GLU A 115 -10.81 8.18 -3.71
N ARG A 116 -11.30 8.65 -4.86
CA ARG A 116 -12.23 7.89 -5.72
C ARG A 116 -11.60 6.63 -6.31
N LEU A 117 -10.27 6.54 -6.29
CA LEU A 117 -9.52 5.39 -6.78
C LEU A 117 -9.34 4.29 -5.72
N VAL A 118 -9.84 4.48 -4.49
CA VAL A 118 -9.70 3.51 -3.40
C VAL A 118 -11.07 3.09 -2.87
N GLN A 119 -11.30 1.78 -2.80
CA GLN A 119 -12.50 1.19 -2.20
C GLN A 119 -12.12 0.21 -1.10
N LEU A 120 -12.62 0.44 0.12
CA LEU A 120 -12.50 -0.51 1.22
C LEU A 120 -13.27 -1.79 0.87
N ARG A 121 -12.60 -2.94 0.94
CA ARG A 121 -13.22 -4.25 0.68
C ARG A 121 -13.34 -5.10 1.94
N TYR A 122 -12.30 -5.10 2.76
CA TYR A 122 -12.26 -5.91 3.97
C TYR A 122 -11.63 -5.15 5.14
N VAL A 123 -12.07 -5.50 6.34
CA VAL A 123 -11.39 -5.19 7.59
C VAL A 123 -10.84 -6.50 8.13
N VAL A 124 -9.54 -6.53 8.42
CA VAL A 124 -8.84 -7.70 8.96
C VAL A 124 -8.46 -7.37 10.40
N ALA A 125 -8.95 -8.18 11.34
CA ALA A 125 -8.48 -8.18 12.72
C ALA A 125 -7.35 -9.20 12.87
N PHE A 126 -6.30 -8.84 13.61
CA PHE A 126 -5.16 -9.71 13.86
C PHE A 126 -4.62 -9.54 15.28
N ASP A 127 -4.02 -10.58 15.83
CA ASP A 127 -3.31 -10.48 17.10
C ASP A 127 -2.00 -9.70 16.92
N MET A 128 -1.73 -8.82 17.87
CA MET A 128 -0.52 -7.99 17.95
C MET A 128 0.47 -8.54 18.97
#